data_AF-A0A857DE24-F1
#
_entry.id   AF-A0A857DE24-F1
#
_cell.length_a   1.000
_cell.length_b   1.000
_cell.length_c   1.000
_cell.angle_alpha   90.00
_cell.angle_beta   90.00
_cell.angle_gamma   90.00
#
_symmetry.space_group_name_H-M   'P 1'
#
loop_
_entity.id
_entity.type
_entity.pdbx_description
1 polymer ?
#
loop_
_entity_poly.entity_id
_entity_poly.type
_entity_poly.pdbx_seq_one_letter_code
_entity_poly.pdbx_strand_id
1 'polypeptide(L)'
;MSPEKKKIYAVIIIAVFCLIIVTGVGNFRAKQLAVDLAGQRVSNTLTLAVADFDNEKLQELIQTQNQQNAYYGELRAKLMQLKTEHQLENIYMLYKDEQNKVWFFVVDARAEDDPAHLALGQLENNASSAVENTLKGKVVQGEYHTTSLGTFVSSYQEVKDAGGKTYAVLAGDIDVKNVTEFLYLTRYVQFGIMAVSLLLIGLIVYLSGRKNIN
;
A
#
# COMPACT_ATOMS: atom_id res chain seq x y z
N MET A 1 51.59 13.91 4.54
CA MET A 1 50.37 14.61 4.05
C MET A 1 50.20 15.91 4.83
N SER A 2 50.13 17.05 4.15
CA SER A 2 50.05 18.36 4.82
C SER A 2 48.73 18.53 5.60
N PRO A 3 48.71 19.34 6.67
CA PRO A 3 47.50 19.61 7.46
C PRO A 3 46.33 20.14 6.63
N GLU A 4 46.62 20.94 5.59
CA GLU A 4 45.63 21.50 4.68
C GLU A 4 44.90 20.43 3.85
N LYS A 5 45.64 19.43 3.34
CA LYS A 5 45.05 18.31 2.60
C LYS A 5 44.11 17.49 3.48
N LYS A 6 44.50 17.23 4.74
CA LYS A 6 43.62 16.55 5.72
C LYS A 6 42.30 17.29 5.94
N LYS A 7 42.34 18.63 6.03
CA LYS A 7 41.14 19.47 6.17
C LYS A 7 40.24 19.37 4.94
N ILE A 8 40.81 19.42 3.73
CA ILE A 8 40.06 19.28 2.47
C ILE A 8 39.38 17.91 2.39
N TYR A 9 40.09 16.81 2.71
CA TYR A 9 39.49 15.48 2.71
C TYR A 9 38.36 15.35 3.74
N ALA A 10 38.53 15.91 4.93
CA ALA A 10 37.47 15.91 5.95
C ALA A 10 36.21 16.63 5.45
N VAL A 11 36.36 17.79 4.80
CA VAL A 11 35.22 18.53 4.23
C VAL A 11 34.51 17.73 3.13
N ILE A 12 35.25 17.07 2.23
CA ILE A 12 34.67 16.25 1.16
C ILE A 12 33.89 15.06 1.76
N ILE A 13 34.48 14.36 2.73
CA ILE A 13 33.83 13.21 3.39
C ILE A 13 32.54 13.65 4.09
N ILE A 14 32.57 14.77 4.81
CA ILE A 14 31.39 15.32 5.48
C ILE A 14 30.31 15.69 4.45
N ALA A 15 30.69 16.36 3.35
CA ALA A 15 29.74 16.75 2.32
C ALA A 15 29.06 15.54 1.65
N VAL A 16 29.84 14.49 1.33
CA VAL A 16 29.31 13.23 0.78
C VAL A 16 28.40 12.53 1.78
N PHE A 17 28.78 12.50 3.06
CA PHE A 17 27.96 11.90 4.11
C PHE A 17 26.63 12.65 4.30
N CYS A 18 26.65 13.98 4.30
CA CYS A 18 25.43 14.80 4.34
C CYS A 18 24.54 14.55 3.13
N LEU A 19 25.11 14.42 1.93
CA LEU A 19 24.34 14.11 0.71
C LEU A 19 23.65 12.74 0.81
N ILE A 20 24.34 11.72 1.33
CA ILE A 20 23.76 10.38 1.55
C ILE A 20 22.58 10.46 2.54
N ILE A 21 22.73 11.18 3.65
CA ILE A 21 21.65 11.33 4.63
C ILE A 21 20.45 12.05 4.01
N VAL A 22 20.66 13.18 3.34
CA VAL A 22 19.57 13.97 2.75
C VAL A 22 18.82 13.17 1.70
N THR A 23 19.53 12.49 0.81
CA THR A 23 18.93 11.67 -0.25
C THR A 23 18.22 10.44 0.30
N GLY A 24 18.80 9.75 1.28
CA GLY A 24 18.18 8.60 1.93
C GLY A 24 16.91 8.96 2.71
N VAL A 25 16.96 10.02 3.51
CA VAL A 25 15.79 10.55 4.23
C VAL A 25 14.73 11.04 3.25
N GLY A 26 15.14 11.72 2.18
CA GLY A 26 14.25 12.18 1.11
C GLY A 26 13.49 11.04 0.45
N ASN A 27 14.18 9.96 0.07
CA ASN A 27 13.54 8.78 -0.53
C ASN A 27 12.60 8.07 0.45
N PHE A 28 12.98 7.95 1.71
CA PHE A 28 12.13 7.36 2.73
C PHE A 28 10.83 8.16 2.91
N ARG A 29 10.94 9.49 2.99
CA ARG A 29 9.79 10.40 3.07
C ARG A 29 8.94 10.35 1.80
N ALA A 30 9.55 10.28 0.63
CA ALA A 30 8.83 10.13 -0.64
C ALA A 30 8.04 8.82 -0.69
N LYS A 31 8.63 7.71 -0.23
CA LYS A 31 7.93 6.42 -0.10
C LYS A 31 6.73 6.52 0.84
N GLN A 32 6.93 7.06 2.04
CA GLN A 32 5.85 7.21 3.02
C GLN A 32 4.72 8.06 2.45
N LEU A 33 5.04 9.21 1.86
CA LEU A 33 4.05 10.08 1.25
C LEU A 33 3.29 9.38 0.12
N ALA A 34 3.97 8.59 -0.72
CA ALA A 34 3.30 7.84 -1.78
C ALA A 34 2.33 6.79 -1.23
N VAL A 35 2.72 6.07 -0.16
CA VAL A 35 1.84 5.12 0.54
C VAL A 35 0.66 5.83 1.20
N ASP A 36 0.90 6.94 1.87
CA ASP A 36 -0.15 7.72 2.55
C ASP A 36 -1.18 8.26 1.54
N LEU A 37 -0.71 8.81 0.41
CA LEU A 37 -1.59 9.30 -0.66
C LEU A 37 -2.40 8.18 -1.32
N ALA A 38 -1.77 7.03 -1.59
CA ALA A 38 -2.47 5.85 -2.10
C ALA A 38 -3.52 5.37 -1.08
N GLY A 39 -3.16 5.26 0.19
CA GLY A 39 -4.07 4.88 1.27
C GLY A 39 -5.24 5.85 1.44
N GLN A 40 -5.01 7.16 1.35
CA GLN A 40 -6.04 8.20 1.35
C GLN A 40 -6.98 8.07 0.15
N ARG A 41 -6.45 7.84 -1.05
CA ARG A 41 -7.27 7.63 -2.25
C ARG A 41 -8.20 6.44 -2.09
N VAL A 42 -7.69 5.30 -1.62
CA VAL A 42 -8.51 4.12 -1.31
C VAL A 42 -9.55 4.49 -0.26
N SER A 43 -9.12 5.02 0.89
CA SER A 43 -10.00 5.31 2.02
C SER A 43 -11.17 6.22 1.61
N ASN A 44 -10.89 7.31 0.89
CA ASN A 44 -11.93 8.22 0.43
C ASN A 44 -12.92 7.53 -0.51
N THR A 45 -12.44 6.67 -1.41
CA THR A 45 -13.29 5.90 -2.32
C THR A 45 -14.20 4.94 -1.55
N LEU A 46 -13.67 4.26 -0.54
CA LEU A 46 -14.45 3.35 0.30
C LEU A 46 -15.46 4.09 1.17
N THR A 47 -15.10 5.25 1.72
CA THR A 47 -16.03 6.11 2.47
C THR A 47 -17.21 6.54 1.60
N LEU A 48 -16.94 6.93 0.34
CA LEU A 48 -18.00 7.24 -0.63
C LEU A 48 -18.87 6.03 -0.93
N ALA A 49 -18.28 4.86 -1.14
CA ALA A 49 -19.01 3.62 -1.39
C ALA A 49 -19.97 3.27 -0.24
N VAL A 50 -19.46 3.25 0.99
CA VAL A 50 -20.25 2.87 2.18
C VAL A 50 -21.39 3.85 2.46
N ALA A 51 -21.19 5.14 2.18
CA ALA A 51 -22.24 6.16 2.37
C ALA A 51 -23.49 5.89 1.52
N ASP A 52 -23.34 5.17 0.42
CA ASP A 52 -24.44 4.87 -0.50
C ASP A 52 -25.01 3.45 -0.35
N PHE A 53 -24.56 2.68 0.65
CA PHE A 53 -25.09 1.33 0.86
C PHE A 53 -26.49 1.36 1.49
N ASP A 54 -27.37 0.52 0.95
CA ASP A 54 -28.64 0.18 1.58
C ASP A 54 -28.38 -0.94 2.59
N ASN A 55 -28.26 -0.57 3.86
CA ASN A 55 -27.88 -1.50 4.93
C ASN A 55 -28.87 -2.66 5.11
N GLU A 56 -30.18 -2.41 4.92
CA GLU A 56 -31.20 -3.46 5.06
C GLU A 56 -31.03 -4.50 3.95
N LYS A 57 -30.92 -4.05 2.70
CA LYS A 57 -30.68 -4.95 1.55
C LYS A 57 -29.33 -5.65 1.64
N LEU A 58 -28.29 -4.98 2.14
CA LEU A 58 -26.99 -5.59 2.32
C LEU A 58 -27.02 -6.71 3.37
N GLN A 59 -27.74 -6.52 4.47
CA GLN A 59 -27.91 -7.57 5.47
C GLN A 59 -28.73 -8.75 4.93
N GLU A 60 -29.80 -8.49 4.16
CA GLU A 60 -30.56 -9.54 3.47
C GLU A 60 -29.68 -10.33 2.50
N LEU A 61 -28.84 -9.64 1.71
CA LEU A 61 -27.88 -10.27 0.82
C LEU A 61 -26.91 -11.18 1.57
N ILE A 62 -26.35 -10.72 2.69
CA ILE A 62 -25.41 -11.48 3.52
C ILE A 62 -26.07 -12.74 4.08
N GLN A 63 -27.34 -12.65 4.50
CA GLN A 63 -28.08 -13.78 5.06
C GLN A 63 -28.48 -14.80 4.00
N THR A 64 -28.91 -14.33 2.82
CA THR A 64 -29.40 -15.20 1.75
C THR A 64 -28.28 -15.78 0.88
N GLN A 65 -27.13 -15.11 0.82
CA GLN A 65 -26.01 -15.42 -0.07
C GLN A 65 -26.43 -15.65 -1.53
N ASN A 66 -27.50 -14.98 -1.95
CA ASN A 66 -28.10 -15.20 -3.26
C ASN A 66 -27.44 -14.28 -4.31
N GLN A 67 -26.66 -14.85 -5.23
CA GLN A 67 -26.04 -14.12 -6.33
C GLN A 67 -27.04 -13.55 -7.34
N GLN A 68 -28.24 -14.10 -7.44
CA GLN A 68 -29.31 -13.57 -8.29
C GLN A 68 -30.08 -12.42 -7.63
N ASN A 69 -29.70 -12.00 -6.42
CA ASN A 69 -30.29 -10.85 -5.76
C ASN A 69 -30.01 -9.57 -6.59
N ALA A 70 -31.05 -8.79 -6.88
CA ALA A 70 -30.93 -7.56 -7.66
C ALA A 70 -29.95 -6.55 -7.04
N TYR A 71 -29.96 -6.44 -5.70
CA TYR A 71 -29.06 -5.56 -4.96
C TYR A 71 -27.59 -5.99 -5.08
N TYR A 72 -27.31 -7.30 -5.18
CA TYR A 72 -25.93 -7.77 -5.41
C TYR A 72 -25.38 -7.24 -6.73
N GLY A 73 -26.18 -7.30 -7.80
CA GLY A 73 -25.82 -6.75 -9.10
C GLY A 73 -25.59 -5.24 -9.08
N GLU A 74 -26.49 -4.49 -8.45
CA GLU A 74 -26.37 -3.03 -8.27
C GLU A 74 -25.12 -2.65 -7.47
N LEU A 75 -24.91 -3.29 -6.33
CA LEU A 75 -23.76 -3.09 -5.46
C LEU A 75 -22.46 -3.35 -6.23
N ARG A 76 -22.37 -4.50 -6.90
CA ARG A 76 -21.17 -4.89 -7.63
C ARG A 76 -20.88 -3.93 -8.79
N ALA A 77 -21.89 -3.57 -9.58
CA ALA A 77 -21.73 -2.61 -10.68
C ALA A 77 -21.20 -1.25 -10.18
N LYS A 78 -21.73 -0.79 -9.04
CA LYS A 78 -21.28 0.46 -8.41
C LYS A 78 -19.84 0.39 -7.91
N LEU A 79 -19.47 -0.69 -7.23
CA LEU A 79 -18.09 -0.87 -6.77
C LEU A 79 -17.11 -1.01 -7.94
N MET A 80 -17.51 -1.66 -9.03
CA MET A 80 -16.73 -1.71 -10.28
C MET A 80 -16.54 -0.31 -10.88
N GLN A 81 -17.60 0.50 -10.91
CA GLN A 81 -17.53 1.89 -11.37
C GLN A 81 -16.53 2.71 -10.52
N LEU A 82 -16.66 2.66 -9.19
CA LEU A 82 -15.75 3.37 -8.28
C LEU A 82 -14.30 2.88 -8.41
N LYS A 83 -14.11 1.57 -8.56
CA LYS A 83 -12.80 0.96 -8.83
C LYS A 83 -12.17 1.57 -10.09
N THR A 84 -12.92 1.66 -11.19
CA THR A 84 -12.43 2.24 -12.44
C THR A 84 -12.19 3.74 -12.36
N GLU A 85 -13.15 4.51 -11.84
CA GLU A 85 -13.06 5.98 -11.71
C GLU A 85 -11.88 6.40 -10.82
N HIS A 86 -11.67 5.68 -9.72
CA HIS A 86 -10.59 5.94 -8.78
C HIS A 86 -9.34 5.10 -9.03
N GLN A 87 -9.24 4.39 -10.16
CA GLN A 87 -8.08 3.58 -10.55
C GLN A 87 -7.55 2.70 -9.42
N LEU A 88 -8.47 2.01 -8.74
CA LEU A 88 -8.13 1.00 -7.74
C LEU A 88 -7.89 -0.34 -8.43
N GLU A 89 -6.99 -1.12 -7.87
CA GLU A 89 -6.75 -2.50 -8.31
C GLU A 89 -7.92 -3.40 -7.95
N ASN A 90 -8.46 -3.24 -6.73
CA ASN A 90 -9.68 -3.94 -6.34
C ASN A 90 -10.49 -3.21 -5.27
N ILE A 91 -11.77 -3.57 -5.18
CA ILE A 91 -12.64 -3.29 -4.03
C ILE A 91 -13.39 -4.59 -3.71
N TYR A 92 -13.39 -5.00 -2.45
CA TYR A 92 -14.08 -6.20 -2.00
C TYR A 92 -14.62 -6.03 -0.57
N MET A 93 -15.62 -6.81 -0.21
CA MET A 93 -16.22 -6.78 1.12
C MET A 93 -16.13 -8.13 1.81
N LEU A 94 -15.78 -8.10 3.09
CA LEU A 94 -15.73 -9.25 3.98
C LEU A 94 -16.75 -9.07 5.10
N TYR A 95 -17.48 -10.14 5.41
CA TYR A 95 -18.34 -10.23 6.59
C TYR A 95 -17.81 -11.31 7.52
N LYS A 96 -17.93 -11.07 8.83
CA LYS A 96 -17.59 -12.07 9.86
C LYS A 96 -18.85 -12.66 10.45
N ASP A 97 -19.02 -13.96 10.27
CA ASP A 97 -19.98 -14.73 11.05
C ASP A 97 -19.41 -14.95 12.45
N GLU A 98 -19.87 -14.17 13.41
CA GLU A 98 -19.44 -14.24 14.82
C GLU A 98 -19.78 -15.59 15.48
N GLN A 99 -20.79 -16.33 15.00
CA GLN A 99 -21.16 -17.63 15.57
C GLN A 99 -20.12 -18.69 15.21
N ASN A 100 -19.75 -18.74 13.92
CA ASN A 100 -18.81 -19.73 13.40
C ASN A 100 -17.36 -19.23 13.37
N LYS A 101 -17.13 -17.94 13.67
CA LYS A 101 -15.83 -17.26 13.61
C LYS A 101 -15.15 -17.36 12.25
N VAL A 102 -15.95 -17.41 11.19
CA VAL A 102 -15.47 -17.49 9.80
C VAL A 102 -15.72 -16.17 9.08
N TRP A 103 -14.84 -15.86 8.16
CA TRP A 103 -15.02 -14.75 7.24
C TRP A 103 -15.51 -15.26 5.90
N PHE A 104 -16.32 -14.47 5.22
CA PHE A 104 -16.68 -14.74 3.84
C PHE A 104 -16.78 -13.47 3.00
N PHE A 105 -16.54 -13.62 1.71
CA PHE A 105 -16.67 -12.55 0.73
C PHE A 105 -18.14 -12.27 0.45
N VAL A 106 -18.53 -10.99 0.54
CA VAL A 106 -19.89 -10.53 0.23
C VAL A 106 -19.94 -10.01 -1.20
N VAL A 107 -18.91 -9.31 -1.65
CA VAL A 107 -18.80 -8.80 -3.02
C VAL A 107 -17.33 -8.62 -3.39
N ASP A 108 -17.01 -8.85 -4.66
CA ASP A 108 -15.72 -8.58 -5.28
C ASP A 108 -15.96 -7.81 -6.60
N ALA A 109 -15.30 -6.66 -6.75
CA ALA A 109 -15.39 -5.80 -7.92
C ALA A 109 -14.44 -6.22 -9.06
N ARG A 110 -13.71 -7.33 -8.94
CA ARG A 110 -13.06 -7.97 -10.09
C ARG A 110 -14.09 -8.50 -11.08
N ALA A 111 -13.70 -8.59 -12.35
CA ALA A 111 -14.51 -9.25 -13.37
C ALA A 111 -14.72 -10.73 -13.02
N GLU A 112 -15.82 -11.35 -13.44
CA GLU A 112 -16.15 -12.73 -13.04
C GLU A 112 -15.23 -13.77 -13.67
N ASP A 113 -14.63 -13.42 -14.81
CA ASP A 113 -13.64 -14.23 -15.52
C ASP A 113 -12.21 -14.04 -14.99
N ASP A 114 -12.00 -13.12 -14.04
CA ASP A 114 -10.73 -12.93 -13.37
C ASP A 114 -10.43 -14.15 -12.47
N PRO A 115 -9.30 -14.85 -12.63
CA PRO A 115 -8.93 -15.98 -11.77
C PRO A 115 -8.79 -15.63 -10.28
N ALA A 116 -8.59 -14.36 -9.95
CA ALA A 116 -8.52 -13.85 -8.58
C ALA A 116 -9.89 -13.35 -8.06
N HIS A 117 -10.98 -13.50 -8.85
CA HIS A 117 -12.33 -13.16 -8.41
C HIS A 117 -12.79 -14.04 -7.25
N LEU A 118 -13.40 -13.40 -6.26
CA LEU A 118 -13.88 -14.04 -5.04
C LEU A 118 -15.41 -14.03 -5.03
N ALA A 119 -15.99 -15.22 -5.11
CA ALA A 119 -17.43 -15.37 -5.20
C ALA A 119 -18.14 -15.02 -3.89
N LEU A 120 -19.38 -14.53 -3.98
CA LEU A 120 -20.26 -14.37 -2.81
C LEU A 120 -20.34 -15.68 -2.01
N GLY A 121 -20.11 -15.60 -0.70
CA GLY A 121 -20.13 -16.73 0.23
C GLY A 121 -18.83 -17.53 0.28
N GLN A 122 -17.84 -17.22 -0.56
CA GLN A 122 -16.52 -17.87 -0.50
C GLN A 122 -15.87 -17.58 0.86
N LEU A 123 -15.37 -18.63 1.52
CA LEU A 123 -14.72 -18.53 2.82
C LEU A 123 -13.35 -17.85 2.72
N GLU A 124 -13.07 -16.97 3.68
CA GLU A 124 -11.75 -16.41 3.96
C GLU A 124 -11.26 -17.01 5.28
N ASN A 125 -10.24 -17.86 5.20
CA ASN A 125 -9.72 -18.58 6.36
C ASN A 125 -8.68 -17.77 7.13
N ASN A 126 -8.05 -16.79 6.49
CA ASN A 126 -6.93 -16.02 7.01
C ASN A 126 -7.13 -14.52 6.79
N ALA A 127 -8.22 -13.98 7.34
CA ALA A 127 -8.44 -12.53 7.36
C ALA A 127 -7.24 -11.82 7.98
N SER A 128 -6.79 -10.73 7.34
CA SER A 128 -5.63 -9.99 7.80
C SER A 128 -5.88 -9.32 9.15
N SER A 129 -4.80 -9.02 9.88
CA SER A 129 -4.90 -8.25 11.13
C SER A 129 -5.53 -6.88 10.93
N ALA A 130 -5.40 -6.29 9.73
CA ALA A 130 -6.05 -5.05 9.36
C ALA A 130 -7.57 -5.19 9.31
N VAL A 131 -8.09 -6.21 8.63
CA VAL A 131 -9.52 -6.52 8.58
C VAL A 131 -10.08 -6.73 9.99
N GLU A 132 -9.40 -7.51 10.82
CA GLU A 132 -9.79 -7.74 12.22
C GLU A 132 -9.73 -6.47 13.09
N ASN A 133 -8.79 -5.56 12.82
CA ASN A 133 -8.70 -4.27 13.52
C ASN A 133 -9.82 -3.32 13.07
N THR A 134 -10.15 -3.28 11.78
CA THR A 134 -11.25 -2.46 11.26
C THR A 134 -12.60 -2.92 11.78
N LEU A 135 -12.83 -4.24 11.87
CA LEU A 135 -14.05 -4.76 12.51
C LEU A 135 -14.21 -4.27 13.96
N LYS A 136 -13.09 -4.03 14.67
CA LYS A 136 -13.06 -3.51 16.04
C LYS A 136 -13.13 -1.98 16.12
N GLY A 137 -13.38 -1.29 15.02
CA GLY A 137 -13.50 0.17 14.99
C GLY A 137 -12.17 0.91 14.89
N LYS A 138 -11.07 0.23 14.56
CA LYS A 138 -9.76 0.89 14.39
C LYS A 138 -9.58 1.33 12.95
N VAL A 139 -9.13 2.57 12.79
CA VAL A 139 -8.73 3.10 11.48
C VAL A 139 -7.50 2.34 11.00
N VAL A 140 -7.61 1.68 9.84
CA VAL A 140 -6.49 1.05 9.15
C VAL A 140 -6.45 1.59 7.73
N GLN A 141 -5.41 2.38 7.45
CA GLN A 141 -5.25 3.13 6.22
C GLN A 141 -3.82 2.99 5.71
N GLY A 142 -3.67 2.73 4.41
CA GLY A 142 -2.36 2.71 3.77
C GLY A 142 -1.50 1.50 4.16
N GLU A 143 -2.10 0.34 4.43
CA GLU A 143 -1.35 -0.88 4.70
C GLU A 143 -0.62 -1.34 3.44
N TYR A 144 0.71 -1.18 3.45
CA TYR A 144 1.58 -1.69 2.41
C TYR A 144 1.86 -3.18 2.62
N HIS A 145 1.57 -4.01 1.63
CA HIS A 145 1.86 -5.44 1.68
C HIS A 145 2.14 -6.05 0.29
N THR A 146 2.75 -7.23 0.27
CA THR A 146 3.10 -7.95 -0.96
C THR A 146 2.51 -9.35 -0.91
N THR A 147 1.84 -9.76 -1.98
CA THR A 147 1.25 -11.08 -2.17
C THR A 147 1.76 -11.71 -3.47
N SER A 148 1.26 -12.89 -3.82
CA SER A 148 1.50 -13.50 -5.14
C SER A 148 0.90 -12.69 -6.30
N LEU A 149 -0.12 -11.86 -6.03
CA LEU A 149 -0.80 -11.05 -7.05
C LEU A 149 -0.10 -9.73 -7.32
N GLY A 150 0.73 -9.25 -6.40
CA GLY A 150 1.40 -7.96 -6.55
C GLY A 150 1.78 -7.32 -5.22
N THR A 151 2.09 -6.02 -5.29
CA THR A 151 2.36 -5.20 -4.11
C THR A 151 1.31 -4.12 -4.02
N PHE A 152 0.58 -4.11 -2.91
CA PHE A 152 -0.59 -3.27 -2.73
C PHE A 152 -0.42 -2.31 -1.57
N VAL A 153 -1.10 -1.18 -1.70
CA VAL A 153 -1.46 -0.33 -0.57
C VAL A 153 -2.96 -0.43 -0.40
N SER A 154 -3.37 -0.85 0.80
CA SER A 154 -4.78 -1.13 1.09
C SER A 154 -5.30 -0.27 2.22
N SER A 155 -6.59 0.06 2.14
CA SER A 155 -7.30 0.73 3.23
C SER A 155 -8.62 0.00 3.46
N TYR A 156 -9.14 0.17 4.68
CA TYR A 156 -10.29 -0.60 5.15
C TYR A 156 -11.31 0.35 5.78
N GLN A 157 -12.57 0.16 5.42
CA GLN A 157 -13.69 0.97 5.87
C GLN A 157 -14.71 0.09 6.58
N GLU A 158 -15.15 0.55 7.74
CA GLU A 158 -16.22 -0.07 8.51
C GLU A 158 -17.55 0.05 7.78
N VAL A 159 -18.29 -1.06 7.71
CA VAL A 159 -19.71 -1.07 7.34
C VAL A 159 -20.52 -1.30 8.61
N LYS A 160 -21.35 -0.31 8.95
CA LYS A 160 -22.06 -0.22 10.23
C LYS A 160 -23.55 -0.42 10.04
N ASP A 161 -24.17 -1.11 10.99
CA ASP A 161 -25.62 -1.16 11.09
C ASP A 161 -26.20 0.18 11.59
N ALA A 162 -27.52 0.27 11.65
CA ALA A 162 -28.22 1.45 12.16
C ALA A 162 -27.90 1.76 13.64
N GLY A 163 -27.41 0.77 14.41
CA GLY A 163 -26.95 0.93 15.79
C GLY A 163 -25.49 1.38 15.90
N GLY A 164 -24.78 1.56 14.78
CA GLY A 164 -23.38 1.95 14.73
C GLY A 164 -22.40 0.81 14.98
N LYS A 165 -22.87 -0.44 15.05
CA LYS A 165 -22.01 -1.62 15.20
C LYS A 165 -21.48 -2.05 13.83
N THR A 166 -20.17 -2.22 13.75
CA THR A 166 -19.50 -2.74 12.56
C THR A 166 -19.80 -4.23 12.40
N TYR A 167 -20.33 -4.62 11.24
CA TYR A 167 -20.67 -6.02 10.92
C TYR A 167 -19.95 -6.55 9.67
N ALA A 168 -19.46 -5.64 8.82
CA ALA A 168 -18.65 -5.99 7.66
C ALA A 168 -17.52 -4.97 7.46
N VAL A 169 -16.53 -5.35 6.66
CA VAL A 169 -15.39 -4.53 6.30
C VAL A 169 -15.34 -4.43 4.78
N LEU A 170 -15.39 -3.20 4.27
CA LEU A 170 -15.09 -2.91 2.88
C LEU A 170 -13.58 -2.63 2.77
N ALA A 171 -12.91 -3.30 1.85
CA ALA A 171 -11.49 -3.16 1.59
C ALA A 171 -11.28 -2.73 0.14
N GLY A 172 -10.17 -2.03 -0.10
CA GLY A 172 -9.76 -1.67 -1.44
C GLY A 172 -8.24 -1.60 -1.53
N ASP A 173 -7.75 -1.82 -2.74
CA ASP A 173 -6.33 -1.99 -3.03
C ASP A 173 -5.92 -1.07 -4.17
N ILE A 174 -4.71 -0.51 -4.09
CA ILE A 174 -4.01 0.08 -5.22
C ILE A 174 -2.74 -0.74 -5.48
N ASP A 175 -2.52 -1.14 -6.73
CA ASP A 175 -1.23 -1.67 -7.16
C ASP A 175 -0.18 -0.57 -7.12
N VAL A 176 0.83 -0.76 -6.26
CA VAL A 176 1.96 0.16 -6.10
C VAL A 176 3.25 -0.44 -6.64
N LYS A 177 3.19 -1.45 -7.50
CA LYS A 177 4.36 -2.02 -8.17
C LYS A 177 5.21 -0.96 -8.84
N ASN A 178 4.61 -0.08 -9.64
CA ASN A 178 5.34 0.99 -10.34
C ASN A 178 6.00 1.99 -9.38
N VAL A 179 5.30 2.33 -8.28
CA VAL A 179 5.86 3.20 -7.23
C VAL A 179 7.04 2.52 -6.56
N THR A 180 6.90 1.23 -6.28
CA THR A 180 7.92 0.42 -5.62
C THR A 180 9.16 0.24 -6.50
N GLU A 181 8.98 -0.05 -7.79
CA GLU A 181 10.06 -0.13 -8.78
C GLU A 181 10.81 1.20 -8.93
N PHE A 182 10.10 2.32 -9.00
CA PHE A 182 10.70 3.64 -9.04
C PHE A 182 11.57 3.93 -7.80
N LEU A 183 11.06 3.58 -6.60
CA LEU A 183 11.80 3.73 -5.35
C LEU A 183 13.02 2.80 -5.27
N TYR A 184 12.95 1.60 -5.86
CA TYR A 184 14.10 0.71 -5.96
C TYR A 184 15.16 1.26 -6.92
N LEU A 185 14.76 1.72 -8.11
CA LEU A 185 15.68 2.27 -9.10
C LEU A 185 16.43 3.47 -8.52
N THR A 186 15.71 4.42 -7.91
CA THR A 186 16.31 5.59 -7.27
C THR A 186 17.30 5.20 -6.16
N ARG A 187 17.00 4.16 -5.37
CA ARG A 187 17.92 3.61 -4.37
C ARG A 187 19.19 3.02 -5.00
N TYR A 188 19.08 2.26 -6.09
CA TYR A 188 20.26 1.70 -6.76
C TYR A 188 21.14 2.78 -7.39
N VAL A 189 20.53 3.78 -8.03
CA VAL A 189 21.26 4.94 -8.55
C VAL A 189 22.01 5.66 -7.43
N GLN A 190 21.39 5.84 -6.26
CA GLN A 190 22.05 6.42 -5.10
C GLN A 190 23.24 5.60 -4.61
N PHE A 191 23.10 4.28 -4.52
CA PHE A 191 24.23 3.40 -4.18
C PHE A 191 25.34 3.46 -5.23
N GLY A 192 25.00 3.56 -6.51
CA GLY A 192 25.96 3.77 -7.59
C GLY A 192 26.73 5.08 -7.45
N ILE A 193 26.03 6.20 -7.22
CA ILE A 193 26.64 7.51 -6.98
C ILE A 193 27.56 7.45 -5.75
N MET A 194 27.15 6.78 -4.68
CA MET A 194 27.95 6.60 -3.47
C MET A 194 29.22 5.78 -3.75
N ALA A 195 29.10 4.65 -4.45
CA ALA A 195 30.25 3.81 -4.80
C ALA A 195 31.25 4.56 -5.67
N VAL A 196 30.78 5.28 -6.70
CA VAL A 196 31.62 6.11 -7.58
C VAL A 196 32.30 7.24 -6.78
N SER A 197 31.57 7.90 -5.88
CA SER A 197 32.13 8.95 -5.02
C SER A 197 33.25 8.42 -4.12
N LEU A 198 33.06 7.25 -3.52
CA LEU A 198 34.08 6.60 -2.69
C LEU A 198 35.31 6.19 -3.52
N LEU A 199 35.11 5.65 -4.73
CA LEU A 199 36.20 5.31 -5.64
C LEU A 199 37.00 6.55 -6.06
N LEU A 200 36.33 7.65 -6.39
CA LEU A 200 36.99 8.92 -6.74
C LEU A 200 37.78 9.49 -5.57
N ILE A 201 37.22 9.46 -4.35
CA ILE A 201 37.94 9.87 -3.13
C ILE A 201 39.18 8.99 -2.95
N GLY A 202 39.05 7.66 -3.05
CA GLY A 202 40.15 6.72 -2.96
C GLY A 202 41.25 6.98 -4.00
N LEU A 203 40.87 7.23 -5.25
CA LEU A 203 41.79 7.57 -6.34
C LEU A 203 42.55 8.88 -6.07
N ILE A 204 41.85 9.93 -5.63
CA ILE A 204 42.47 11.22 -5.29
C ILE A 204 43.47 11.05 -4.15
N VAL A 205 43.14 10.26 -3.12
CA VAL A 205 44.04 9.94 -2.01
C VAL A 205 45.26 9.17 -2.50
N TYR A 206 45.07 8.14 -3.33
CA TYR A 206 46.15 7.34 -3.90
C TYR A 206 47.13 8.18 -4.75
N LEU A 207 46.61 8.97 -5.69
CA LEU A 207 47.43 9.84 -6.55
C LEU A 207 48.16 10.92 -5.76
N SER A 208 47.50 11.52 -4.76
CA SER A 208 48.11 12.50 -3.86
C SER A 208 49.19 11.90 -2.96
N GLY A 209 49.10 10.60 -2.64
CA GLY A 209 50.12 9.84 -1.92
C GLY A 209 51.35 9.56 -2.79
N ARG A 210 51.14 9.09 -4.02
CA ARG A 210 52.22 8.75 -4.98
C ARG A 210 53.10 9.94 -5.36
N LYS A 211 52.52 11.14 -5.47
CA LYS A 211 53.26 12.38 -5.79
C LYS A 211 54.23 12.84 -4.67
N ASN A 212 54.26 12.19 -3.50
CA ASN A 212 55.23 12.50 -2.43
C ASN A 212 56.35 11.44 -2.32
N ILE A 213 56.37 10.41 -3.16
CA ILE A 213 57.38 9.32 -3.13
C ILE A 213 58.39 9.46 -4.28
N ASN A 214 58.04 10.21 -5.33
CA ASN A 214 58.96 10.69 -6.37
C ASN A 214 59.33 12.15 -6.09
#